data_AF-A0A942UWZ3-F1
#
_entry.id   AF-A0A942UWZ3-F1
#
_cell.length_a   1.000
_cell.length_b   1.000
_cell.length_c   1.000
_cell.angle_alpha   90.00
_cell.angle_beta   90.00
_cell.angle_gamma   90.00
#
_symmetry.space_group_name_H-M   'P 1'
#
loop_
_entity.id
_entity.type
_entity.pdbx_description
1 polymer ?
#
loop_
_entity_poly.entity_id
_entity_poly.type
_entity_poly.pdbx_seq_one_letter_code
_entity_poly.pdbx_strand_id
1 'polypeptide(L)'
;MNKKSGFTLAEVLVTLMIIGVIAAMTIPSLMQSTSQQEYKAAFKKGISMLNQAITLNYALDGRDATDFTSTNFFHLMTQRLNVMSSKVKTQYDVYTADGMYFSPQSGAHAGLTPAACAIEAANPGGPSNVCAVVQVDVNGMKGPNKPSDSTTRVYDIFTVAVYPQKALPATYTQSQILYRK
;
A
#
# COMPACT_ATOMS: atom_id res chain seq x y z
N MET A 1 29.34 37.20 -46.23
CA MET A 1 29.71 36.61 -44.92
C MET A 1 28.46 36.31 -44.13
N ASN A 2 28.07 35.03 -44.01
CA ASN A 2 26.96 34.63 -43.14
C ASN A 2 27.43 34.67 -41.68
N LYS A 3 27.08 35.74 -40.96
CA LYS A 3 27.26 35.81 -39.49
C LYS A 3 26.35 34.75 -38.88
N LYS A 4 26.93 33.65 -38.39
CA LYS A 4 26.18 32.70 -37.56
C LYS A 4 25.87 33.41 -36.24
N SER A 5 24.60 33.74 -36.03
CA SER A 5 24.11 34.22 -34.73
C SER A 5 24.24 33.07 -33.73
N GLY A 6 25.01 33.27 -32.67
CA GLY A 6 25.19 32.31 -31.59
C GLY A 6 24.86 32.97 -30.26
N PHE A 7 24.34 32.18 -29.33
CA PHE A 7 24.04 32.64 -27.98
C PHE A 7 25.30 33.14 -27.27
N THR A 8 25.19 34.26 -26.57
CA THR A 8 26.29 34.76 -25.74
C THR A 8 26.39 33.92 -24.46
N LEU A 9 27.58 33.87 -23.86
CA LEU A 9 27.79 33.16 -22.58
C LEU A 9 26.87 33.70 -21.47
N ALA A 10 26.67 35.02 -21.43
CA ALA A 10 25.77 35.66 -20.48
C ALA A 10 24.30 35.25 -20.68
N GLU A 11 23.86 35.14 -21.94
CA GLU A 11 22.49 34.72 -22.28
C GLU A 11 22.22 33.27 -21.82
N VAL A 12 23.17 32.36 -22.03
CA VAL A 12 23.05 30.98 -21.54
C VAL A 12 23.08 30.91 -20.01
N LEU A 13 23.92 31.70 -19.34
CA LEU A 13 24.00 31.72 -17.87
C LEU A 13 22.71 32.21 -17.19
N VAL A 14 22.12 33.29 -17.71
CA VAL A 14 20.86 33.83 -17.15
C VAL A 14 19.72 32.83 -17.35
N THR A 15 19.65 32.16 -18.52
CA THR A 15 18.62 31.14 -18.77
C THR A 15 18.78 29.92 -17.85
N LEU A 16 20.00 29.41 -17.66
CA LEU A 16 20.27 28.30 -16.72
C LEU A 16 19.96 28.68 -15.27
N MET A 17 20.26 29.91 -14.85
CA MET A 17 19.90 30.43 -13.52
C MET A 17 18.38 30.41 -13.30
N ILE A 18 17.61 30.94 -14.26
CA ILE A 18 16.15 31.00 -14.16
C ILE A 18 15.54 29.60 -14.13
N ILE A 19 15.94 28.72 -15.04
CA ILE A 19 15.45 27.33 -15.07
C ILE A 19 15.84 26.59 -13.78
N GLY A 20 17.04 26.85 -13.23
CA GLY A 20 17.49 26.27 -11.96
C GLY A 20 16.61 26.64 -10.77
N VAL A 21 16.21 27.92 -10.64
CA VAL A 21 15.33 28.37 -9.55
C VAL A 21 13.93 27.78 -9.69
N ILE A 22 13.36 27.81 -10.90
CA ILE A 22 12.03 27.25 -11.16
C ILE A 22 12.02 25.75 -10.86
N ALA A 23 13.01 25.02 -11.39
CA ALA A 23 13.15 23.57 -11.18
C ALA A 23 13.27 23.22 -9.70
N ALA A 24 14.01 23.99 -8.91
CA ALA A 24 14.15 23.77 -7.48
C ALA A 24 12.82 23.87 -6.72
N MET A 25 11.88 24.72 -7.17
CA MET A 25 10.55 24.84 -6.57
C MET A 25 9.55 23.82 -7.12
N THR A 26 9.65 23.45 -8.40
CA THR A 26 8.65 22.60 -9.06
C THR A 26 8.96 21.10 -8.94
N ILE A 27 10.23 20.69 -9.01
CA ILE A 27 10.63 19.27 -8.99
C ILE A 27 10.16 18.57 -7.70
N PRO A 28 10.40 19.11 -6.48
CA PRO A 28 9.98 18.42 -5.26
C PRO A 28 8.46 18.27 -5.15
N SER A 29 7.71 19.30 -5.55
CA SER A 29 6.25 19.29 -5.53
C SER A 29 5.69 18.26 -6.53
N LEU A 30 6.24 18.24 -7.74
CA LEU A 30 5.86 17.27 -8.76
C LEU A 30 6.16 15.84 -8.29
N MET A 31 7.38 15.58 -7.82
CA MET A 31 7.77 14.26 -7.30
C MET A 31 6.88 13.78 -6.16
N GLN A 32 6.55 14.68 -5.23
CA GLN A 32 5.63 14.33 -4.14
C GLN A 32 4.24 13.97 -4.68
N SER A 33 3.71 14.74 -5.63
CA SER A 33 2.39 14.47 -6.21
C SER A 33 2.36 13.18 -7.03
N THR A 34 3.43 12.84 -7.76
CA THR A 34 3.53 11.60 -8.54
C THR A 34 3.65 10.39 -7.61
N SER A 35 4.53 10.43 -6.60
CA SER A 35 4.64 9.34 -5.63
C SER A 35 3.32 9.08 -4.89
N GLN A 36 2.57 10.13 -4.54
CA GLN A 36 1.25 9.96 -3.93
C GLN A 36 0.27 9.23 -4.85
N GLN A 37 0.29 9.52 -6.16
CA GLN A 37 -0.57 8.82 -7.12
C GLN A 37 -0.14 7.37 -7.32
N GLU A 38 1.17 7.11 -7.38
CA GLU A 38 1.74 5.77 -7.44
C GLU A 38 1.33 4.95 -6.22
N TYR A 39 1.44 5.50 -5.01
CA TYR A 39 1.04 4.82 -3.78
C TYR A 39 -0.46 4.49 -3.75
N LYS A 40 -1.32 5.39 -4.22
CA LYS A 40 -2.77 5.11 -4.36
C LYS A 40 -3.04 3.97 -5.32
N ALA A 41 -2.40 3.98 -6.48
CA ALA A 41 -2.58 2.94 -7.49
C ALA A 41 -2.05 1.58 -7.00
N ALA A 42 -0.88 1.57 -6.37
CA ALA A 42 -0.29 0.39 -5.77
C ALA A 42 -1.14 -0.16 -4.62
N PHE A 43 -1.70 0.71 -3.77
CA PHE A 43 -2.62 0.30 -2.70
C PHE A 43 -3.91 -0.35 -3.26
N LYS A 44 -4.48 0.23 -4.32
CA LYS A 44 -5.63 -0.35 -5.02
C LYS A 44 -5.32 -1.74 -5.58
N LYS A 45 -4.12 -1.92 -6.13
CA LYS A 45 -3.62 -3.22 -6.59
C LYS A 45 -3.46 -4.19 -5.41
N GLY A 46 -2.87 -3.73 -4.30
CA GLY A 46 -2.77 -4.41 -3.00
C GLY A 46 -4.09 -5.06 -2.57
N ILE A 47 -5.14 -4.25 -2.48
CA ILE A 47 -6.50 -4.69 -2.12
C ILE A 47 -7.08 -5.64 -3.17
N SER A 48 -6.84 -5.40 -4.46
CA SER A 48 -7.33 -6.28 -5.52
C SER A 48 -6.75 -7.68 -5.41
N MET A 49 -5.44 -7.82 -5.16
CA MET A 49 -4.83 -9.13 -4.97
C MET A 49 -5.34 -9.83 -3.72
N LEU A 50 -5.50 -9.11 -2.61
CA LEU A 50 -6.10 -9.66 -1.39
C LEU A 50 -7.50 -10.24 -1.67
N ASN A 51 -8.35 -9.48 -2.36
CA ASN A 51 -9.68 -9.94 -2.74
C ASN A 51 -9.62 -11.15 -3.69
N GLN A 52 -8.69 -11.17 -4.64
CA GLN A 52 -8.51 -12.32 -5.55
C GLN A 52 -8.08 -13.58 -4.78
N ALA A 53 -7.14 -13.46 -3.83
CA ALA A 53 -6.69 -14.58 -3.01
C ALA A 53 -7.84 -15.16 -2.15
N ILE A 54 -8.63 -14.30 -1.51
CA ILE A 54 -9.79 -14.70 -0.71
C ILE A 54 -10.85 -15.38 -1.59
N THR A 55 -11.20 -14.75 -2.72
CA THR A 55 -12.20 -15.30 -3.66
C THR A 55 -11.77 -16.67 -4.20
N LEU A 56 -10.48 -16.82 -4.54
CA LEU A 56 -9.93 -18.08 -5.05
C LEU A 56 -9.93 -19.17 -3.98
N ASN A 57 -9.67 -18.82 -2.72
CA ASN A 57 -9.74 -19.77 -1.62
C ASN A 57 -11.16 -20.29 -1.39
N TYR A 58 -12.13 -19.37 -1.36
CA TYR A 58 -13.52 -19.74 -1.20
C TYR A 58 -14.01 -20.64 -2.34
N ALA A 59 -13.64 -20.30 -3.58
CA ALA A 59 -14.04 -21.07 -4.76
C ALA A 59 -13.45 -22.48 -4.82
N LEU A 60 -12.22 -22.69 -4.33
CA LEU A 60 -11.52 -23.98 -4.40
C LEU A 60 -11.72 -24.85 -3.16
N ASP A 61 -11.63 -24.24 -1.97
CA ASP A 61 -11.57 -24.95 -0.70
C ASP A 61 -12.86 -24.79 0.11
N GLY A 62 -13.79 -23.93 -0.32
CA GLY A 62 -15.05 -23.64 0.39
C GLY A 62 -14.85 -22.93 1.73
N ARG A 63 -13.65 -22.44 2.02
CA ARG A 63 -13.29 -21.78 3.27
C ARG A 63 -13.18 -20.28 3.08
N ASP A 64 -13.72 -19.57 4.06
CA ASP A 64 -13.69 -18.11 4.14
C ASP A 64 -12.62 -17.66 5.13
N ALA A 65 -12.44 -16.34 5.25
CA ALA A 65 -11.48 -15.76 6.18
C ALA A 65 -11.78 -15.99 7.66
N THR A 66 -12.95 -16.57 7.98
CA THR A 66 -13.31 -17.06 9.33
C THR A 66 -12.43 -18.23 9.77
N ASP A 67 -11.97 -19.06 8.82
CA ASP A 67 -11.18 -20.26 9.10
C ASP A 67 -9.67 -19.97 9.11
N PHE A 68 -9.30 -18.71 8.90
CA PHE A 68 -7.92 -18.32 8.85
C PHE A 68 -7.33 -18.31 10.26
N THR A 69 -6.26 -19.07 10.44
CA THR A 69 -5.29 -18.86 11.52
C THR A 69 -4.16 -17.98 11.01
N SER A 70 -3.29 -17.47 11.88
CA SER A 70 -2.14 -16.64 11.47
C SER A 70 -1.30 -17.38 10.44
N THR A 71 -0.99 -18.64 10.71
CA THR A 71 -0.24 -19.50 9.80
C THR A 71 -1.00 -19.74 8.49
N ASN A 72 -2.32 -19.94 8.54
CA ASN A 72 -3.12 -20.30 7.36
C ASN A 72 -3.43 -19.11 6.45
N PHE A 73 -3.68 -17.91 6.98
CA PHE A 73 -3.90 -16.72 6.16
C PHE A 73 -2.67 -16.41 5.31
N PHE A 74 -1.49 -16.43 5.94
CA PHE A 74 -0.25 -16.19 5.22
C PHE A 74 0.08 -17.33 4.27
N HIS A 75 -0.21 -18.58 4.64
CA HIS A 75 -0.08 -19.69 3.71
C HIS A 75 -1.02 -19.56 2.51
N LEU A 76 -2.23 -19.05 2.71
CA LEU A 76 -3.15 -18.79 1.61
C LEU A 76 -2.60 -17.73 0.67
N MET A 77 -2.14 -16.62 1.24
CA MET A 77 -1.53 -15.53 0.48
C MET A 77 -0.33 -16.02 -0.33
N THR A 78 0.51 -16.90 0.22
CA THR A 78 1.65 -17.47 -0.51
C THR A 78 1.26 -18.53 -1.54
N GLN A 79 0.16 -19.26 -1.34
CA GLN A 79 -0.34 -20.25 -2.31
C GLN A 79 -1.09 -19.62 -3.48
N ARG A 80 -1.78 -18.51 -3.25
CA ARG A 80 -2.70 -17.89 -4.23
C ARG A 80 -2.14 -16.63 -4.88
N LEU A 81 -1.05 -16.05 -4.35
CA LEU A 81 -0.39 -14.87 -4.91
C LEU A 81 1.06 -15.15 -5.29
N ASN A 82 1.61 -14.30 -6.17
CA ASN A 82 3.00 -14.37 -6.60
C ASN A 82 3.93 -13.76 -5.52
N VAL A 83 4.31 -14.59 -4.55
CA VAL A 83 5.18 -14.21 -3.44
C VAL A 83 6.64 -14.55 -3.75
N MET A 84 7.53 -13.55 -3.66
CA MET A 84 8.98 -13.74 -3.84
C MET A 84 9.69 -14.18 -2.56
N SER A 85 9.22 -13.72 -1.40
CA SER A 85 9.80 -14.12 -0.12
C SER A 85 8.75 -14.06 1.00
N SER A 86 8.84 -15.00 1.92
CA SER A 86 8.08 -15.00 3.17
C SER A 86 9.07 -15.03 4.33
N LYS A 87 8.71 -14.41 5.46
CA LYS A 87 9.51 -14.33 6.70
C LYS A 87 10.64 -13.30 6.70
N VAL A 88 10.39 -12.09 6.21
CA VAL A 88 11.43 -11.05 6.10
C VAL A 88 11.73 -10.34 7.42
N LYS A 89 10.72 -10.01 8.24
CA LYS A 89 10.92 -9.42 9.58
C LYS A 89 10.25 -10.24 10.70
N THR A 90 9.10 -10.84 10.43
CA THR A 90 8.34 -11.73 11.30
C THR A 90 8.00 -13.01 10.54
N GLN A 91 7.66 -14.10 11.25
CA GLN A 91 7.36 -15.43 10.66
C GLN A 91 6.18 -15.44 9.65
N TYR A 92 5.47 -14.31 9.53
CA TYR A 92 4.22 -14.17 8.82
C TYR A 92 4.26 -13.10 7.72
N ASP A 93 5.37 -12.40 7.53
CA ASP A 93 5.41 -11.36 6.51
C ASP A 93 5.55 -11.94 5.10
N VAL A 94 4.95 -11.25 4.14
CA VAL A 94 4.90 -11.64 2.73
C VAL A 94 5.41 -10.51 1.85
N TYR A 95 6.37 -10.81 0.99
CA TYR A 95 6.90 -9.90 -0.02
C TYR A 95 6.54 -10.40 -1.42
N THR A 96 5.74 -9.62 -2.14
CA THR A 96 5.25 -10.02 -3.47
C THR A 96 6.22 -9.63 -4.57
N ALA A 97 6.10 -10.28 -5.73
CA ALA A 97 6.90 -9.95 -6.91
C ALA A 97 6.69 -8.53 -7.45
N ASP A 98 5.56 -7.94 -7.09
CA ASP A 98 5.22 -6.56 -7.39
C ASP A 98 5.90 -5.55 -6.44
N GLY A 99 6.72 -6.02 -5.51
CA GLY A 99 7.47 -5.18 -4.58
C GLY A 99 6.68 -4.70 -3.36
N MET A 100 5.45 -5.19 -3.16
CA MET A 100 4.66 -4.87 -1.98
C MET A 100 5.01 -5.78 -0.82
N TYR A 101 4.91 -5.23 0.38
CA TYR A 101 5.17 -5.93 1.62
C TYR A 101 3.90 -5.96 2.48
N PHE A 102 3.50 -7.16 2.88
CA PHE A 102 2.31 -7.40 3.70
C PHE A 102 2.78 -7.92 5.06
N SER A 103 2.41 -7.20 6.12
CA SER A 103 2.70 -7.60 7.49
C SER A 103 1.44 -7.57 8.34
N PRO A 104 1.17 -8.58 9.18
CA PRO A 104 0.05 -8.50 10.10
C PRO A 104 0.32 -7.49 11.21
N GLN A 105 -0.70 -6.76 11.64
CA GLN A 105 -0.56 -5.81 12.75
C GLN A 105 -0.48 -6.55 14.12
N SER A 106 0.57 -6.28 14.90
CA SER A 106 0.72 -6.82 16.26
C SER A 106 -0.40 -6.32 17.18
N GLY A 107 -0.97 -7.20 18.01
CA GLY A 107 -2.06 -6.86 18.94
C GLY A 107 -3.46 -6.78 18.32
N ALA A 108 -3.59 -6.38 17.04
CA ALA A 108 -4.80 -6.54 16.22
C ALA A 108 -4.92 -7.96 15.61
N HIS A 109 -4.22 -8.90 16.22
CA HIS A 109 -4.12 -10.32 15.89
C HIS A 109 -3.57 -10.60 14.48
N ALA A 110 -2.23 -10.59 14.39
CA ALA A 110 -1.49 -11.66 13.70
C ALA A 110 -1.66 -13.03 14.42
N GLY A 111 -2.77 -13.28 15.13
CA GLY A 111 -2.90 -14.19 16.28
C GLY A 111 -4.29 -14.80 16.38
N LEU A 112 -4.60 -15.69 15.44
CA LEU A 112 -5.94 -16.21 15.22
C LEU A 112 -6.15 -17.55 15.94
N THR A 113 -6.75 -17.48 17.13
CA THR A 113 -7.61 -18.54 17.68
C THR A 113 -8.74 -17.95 18.53
N PRO A 114 -10.00 -18.42 18.42
CA PRO A 114 -10.56 -19.33 17.41
C PRO A 114 -11.55 -18.63 16.45
N ALA A 115 -11.47 -19.00 15.16
CA ALA A 115 -12.53 -19.16 14.15
C ALA A 115 -13.68 -18.13 14.03
N ALA A 116 -13.54 -16.93 14.58
CA ALA A 116 -14.56 -15.91 14.50
C ALA A 116 -13.90 -14.59 14.14
N CYS A 117 -14.40 -13.96 13.09
CA CYS A 117 -14.09 -12.58 12.74
C CYS A 117 -14.65 -11.67 13.84
N ALA A 118 -13.97 -11.65 14.98
CA ALA A 118 -14.41 -11.09 16.24
C ALA A 118 -13.56 -9.88 16.66
N ILE A 119 -12.75 -9.33 15.74
CA ILE A 119 -12.07 -8.07 15.99
C ILE A 119 -13.14 -6.97 15.95
N GLU A 120 -13.63 -6.62 17.13
CA GLU A 120 -14.37 -5.40 17.39
C GLU A 120 -13.37 -4.23 17.37
N ALA A 121 -13.76 -3.12 16.77
CA ALA A 121 -12.91 -1.96 16.64
C ALA A 121 -12.34 -1.52 17.99
N ALA A 122 -11.02 -1.33 18.07
CA ALA A 122 -10.37 -0.68 19.21
C ALA A 122 -10.83 0.80 19.42
N ASN A 123 -11.73 1.31 18.58
CA ASN A 123 -12.27 2.67 18.61
C ASN A 123 -13.78 2.67 18.28
N PRO A 124 -14.59 3.58 18.87
CA PRO A 124 -15.98 3.75 18.49
C PRO A 124 -16.10 4.12 17.00
N GLY A 125 -16.84 3.31 16.23
CA GLY A 125 -17.06 3.51 14.79
C GLY A 125 -16.07 2.81 13.86
N GLY A 126 -15.19 1.93 14.36
CA GLY A 126 -14.39 1.08 13.48
C GLY A 126 -15.14 -0.14 12.94
N PRO A 127 -14.50 -0.92 12.05
CA PRO A 127 -15.14 -2.04 11.38
C PRO A 127 -15.42 -3.21 12.35
N SER A 128 -16.68 -3.65 12.40
CA SER A 128 -17.11 -4.89 13.07
C SER A 128 -16.98 -6.08 12.12
N ASN A 129 -16.86 -7.30 12.65
CA ASN A 129 -16.75 -8.54 11.87
C ASN A 129 -15.48 -8.64 11.01
N VAL A 130 -14.35 -8.16 11.55
CA VAL A 130 -13.04 -8.23 10.87
C VAL A 130 -12.32 -9.51 11.31
N CYS A 131 -11.82 -10.25 10.32
CA CYS A 131 -11.09 -11.51 10.50
C CYS A 131 -9.58 -11.26 10.66
N ALA A 132 -9.01 -10.29 9.95
CA ALA A 132 -7.60 -9.94 10.09
C ALA A 132 -7.33 -8.47 9.74
N VAL A 133 -6.30 -7.89 10.35
CA VAL A 133 -5.79 -6.56 10.00
C VAL A 133 -4.39 -6.70 9.42
N VAL A 134 -4.26 -6.35 8.15
CA VAL A 134 -3.01 -6.47 7.37
C VAL A 134 -2.50 -5.09 7.02
N GLN A 135 -1.25 -4.81 7.37
CA GLN A 135 -0.55 -3.65 6.89
C GLN A 135 0.05 -3.95 5.52
N VAL A 136 -0.18 -3.06 4.58
CA VAL A 136 0.31 -3.14 3.21
C VAL A 136 1.25 -1.96 2.98
N ASP A 137 2.53 -2.25 2.85
CA ASP A 137 3.54 -1.31 2.43
C ASP A 137 3.72 -1.43 0.91
N VAL A 138 3.34 -0.35 0.20
CA VAL A 138 3.29 -0.35 -1.27
C VAL A 138 4.61 0.00 -1.93
N ASN A 139 5.56 0.54 -1.18
CA ASN A 139 6.93 0.81 -1.66
C ASN A 139 7.90 -0.30 -1.22
N GLY A 140 7.40 -1.30 -0.49
CA GLY A 140 8.20 -2.38 0.08
C GLY A 140 9.17 -1.84 1.13
N MET A 141 10.29 -2.52 1.34
CA MET A 141 11.25 -2.12 2.39
C MET A 141 12.04 -0.82 2.12
N LYS A 142 11.69 -0.08 1.06
CA LYS A 142 12.34 1.19 0.72
C LYS A 142 11.70 2.29 1.55
N GLY A 143 12.51 2.96 2.38
CA GLY A 143 12.04 4.12 3.11
C GLY A 143 11.53 5.24 2.19
N PRO A 144 10.69 6.16 2.70
CA PRO A 144 10.28 6.31 4.10
C PRO A 144 8.94 5.63 4.45
N ASN A 145 9.00 4.54 5.22
CA ASN A 145 7.90 3.77 5.79
C ASN A 145 7.03 4.60 6.76
N LYS A 146 6.05 5.33 6.24
CA LYS A 146 5.13 6.18 6.99
C LYS A 146 3.67 5.76 6.75
N PRO A 147 2.84 5.72 7.81
CA PRO A 147 1.42 5.42 7.65
C PRO A 147 0.71 6.53 6.88
N SER A 148 -0.10 6.12 5.90
CA SER A 148 -1.00 6.99 5.15
C SER A 148 -2.30 7.21 5.94
N ASP A 149 -2.24 8.09 6.94
CA ASP A 149 -3.36 8.45 7.81
C ASP A 149 -4.22 9.62 7.26
N SER A 150 -3.69 10.35 6.29
CA SER A 150 -4.22 11.64 5.82
C SER A 150 -4.63 11.62 4.35
N THR A 151 -5.78 12.20 4.02
CA THR A 151 -6.28 12.29 2.63
C THR A 151 -5.46 13.25 1.74
N THR A 152 -4.73 14.19 2.35
CA THR A 152 -3.92 15.22 1.67
C THR A 152 -2.45 14.86 1.53
N ARG A 153 -1.95 13.93 2.35
CA ARG A 153 -0.56 13.47 2.35
C ARG A 153 -0.57 11.95 2.43
N VAL A 154 -0.49 11.33 1.25
CA VAL A 154 -0.47 9.88 1.11
C VAL A 154 0.98 9.40 1.19
N TYR A 155 1.23 8.39 2.03
CA TYR A 155 2.52 7.74 2.19
C TYR A 155 2.42 6.27 1.72
N ASP A 156 3.38 5.44 2.12
CA ASP A 156 3.58 4.08 1.60
C ASP A 156 2.92 2.97 2.44
N ILE A 157 2.63 3.20 3.72
CA ILE A 157 1.98 2.17 4.56
C ILE A 157 0.47 2.41 4.65
N PHE A 158 -0.29 1.38 4.33
CA PHE A 158 -1.73 1.34 4.46
C PHE A 158 -2.18 0.19 5.35
N THR A 159 -3.41 0.28 5.86
CA THR A 159 -4.01 -0.75 6.71
C THR A 159 -5.26 -1.28 6.02
N VAL A 160 -5.37 -2.60 5.92
CA VAL A 160 -6.48 -3.29 5.27
C VAL A 160 -7.16 -4.19 6.29
N ALA A 161 -8.47 -4.04 6.40
CA ALA A 161 -9.32 -4.94 7.16
C ALA A 161 -9.82 -6.05 6.23
N VAL A 162 -9.56 -7.29 6.63
CA VAL A 162 -10.02 -8.50 5.96
C VAL A 162 -11.29 -8.99 6.64
N TYR A 163 -12.35 -9.08 5.87
CA TYR A 163 -13.65 -9.66 6.22
C TYR A 163 -13.76 -11.08 5.65
N PRO A 164 -14.80 -11.87 5.99
CA PRO A 164 -14.91 -13.28 5.57
C PRO A 164 -14.65 -13.50 4.08
N GLN A 165 -15.18 -12.62 3.22
CA GLN A 165 -15.15 -12.78 1.76
C GLN A 165 -14.57 -11.57 1.02
N LYS A 166 -14.02 -10.58 1.73
CA LYS A 166 -13.53 -9.35 1.09
C LYS A 166 -12.47 -8.63 1.92
N ALA A 167 -11.63 -7.85 1.27
CA ALA A 167 -10.65 -6.96 1.89
C ALA A 167 -10.98 -5.51 1.54
N LEU A 168 -11.03 -4.65 2.56
CA LEU A 168 -11.35 -3.21 2.44
C LEU A 168 -10.37 -2.36 3.25
N PRO A 169 -10.19 -1.07 2.92
CA PRO A 169 -9.40 -0.16 3.73
C PRO A 169 -9.90 -0.12 5.18
N ALA A 170 -8.99 -0.17 6.16
CA ALA A 170 -9.36 -0.28 7.58
C ALA A 170 -9.89 1.05 8.16
N THR A 171 -9.50 2.19 7.58
CA THR A 171 -9.94 3.51 8.03
C THR A 171 -10.78 4.24 6.99
N TYR A 172 -11.61 5.17 7.48
CA TYR A 172 -12.37 6.08 6.61
C TYR A 172 -11.43 6.93 5.73
N THR A 173 -10.30 7.38 6.27
CA THR A 173 -9.32 8.18 5.51
C THR A 173 -8.73 7.39 4.35
N GLN A 174 -8.39 6.12 4.55
CA GLN A 174 -7.89 5.25 3.48
C GLN A 174 -8.97 4.90 2.46
N SER A 175 -10.22 4.77 2.90
CA SER A 175 -11.37 4.64 1.99
C SER A 175 -11.53 5.88 1.10
N GLN A 176 -11.39 7.07 1.66
CA GLN A 176 -11.40 8.33 0.91
C GLN A 176 -10.21 8.42 -0.07
N ILE A 177 -9.03 7.94 0.32
CA ILE A 177 -7.86 7.91 -0.56
C ILE A 177 -8.10 7.01 -1.79
N LEU A 178 -8.82 5.89 -1.60
CA LEU A 178 -9.02 4.87 -2.64
C LEU A 178 -10.20 5.15 -3.57
N TYR A 179 -11.31 5.68 -3.03
CA TYR A 179 -12.58 5.81 -3.76
C TYR A 179 -12.93 7.25 -4.16
N ARG A 180 -12.18 8.25 -3.71
CA ARG A 180 -12.39 9.65 -4.14
C ARG A 180 -11.87 9.81 -5.57
N LYS A 181 -12.81 10.04 -6.48
CA LYS A 181 -12.54 10.39 -7.89
C LYS A 181 -11.93 11.77 -8.02
#